data_AF-A0A183F477-F1
#
_entry.id   AF-A0A183F477-F1
#
_cell.length_a   1.000
_cell.length_b   1.000
_cell.length_c   1.000
_cell.angle_alpha   90.00
_cell.angle_beta   90.00
_cell.angle_gamma   90.00
#
_symmetry.space_group_name_H-M   'P 1'
#
loop_
_entity.id
_entity.type
_entity.pdbx_description
1 polymer ?
#
loop_
_entity_poly.entity_id
_entity_poly.type
_entity_poly.pdbx_seq_one_letter_code
_entity_poly.pdbx_strand_id
1 'polypeptide(L)'
;MLTLPNKGENVHATLVHLLQSPYLDNPAEYGDQKYVFFDFLAGHYKAAVSSYVIVFAAMTAVTLTVTQMTLAICGAMPWYTVHGIAVLIYGLPSAWTGISTMAFLAAKFDPPKREDHGKAVENVHRAMVAVNLAFLTFKGVASGFLFAFMLLPILKDILPFKNEWVVVSSHLLLHTPSYAMSMYLSSMFLSTFIPIMGRTGSNPELVIAVLVNFAVFSIVLSLICTFKQYKENMFRTAALVSSNDDFESLQGRWHLV
;
A
#
# COMPACT_ATOMS: atom_id res chain seq x y z
N MET A 1 -33.02 4.01 -24.02
CA MET A 1 -32.96 3.21 -22.77
C MET A 1 -31.69 2.37 -22.87
N LEU A 2 -30.59 2.83 -22.25
CA LEU A 2 -29.28 2.18 -22.34
C LEU A 2 -29.20 1.09 -21.27
N THR A 3 -29.27 -0.17 -21.69
CA THR A 3 -29.02 -1.33 -20.83
C THR A 3 -27.53 -1.41 -20.50
N LEU A 4 -27.19 -1.43 -19.21
CA LEU A 4 -25.83 -1.71 -18.73
C LEU A 4 -25.36 -3.07 -19.28
N PRO A 5 -24.15 -3.18 -19.86
CA PRO A 5 -23.64 -4.47 -20.31
C PRO A 5 -23.39 -5.36 -19.09
N ASN A 6 -23.97 -6.55 -19.10
CA ASN A 6 -23.75 -7.54 -18.06
C ASN A 6 -22.25 -7.92 -18.06
N LYS A 7 -21.57 -7.80 -16.91
CA LYS A 7 -20.13 -8.12 -16.79
C LYS A 7 -19.76 -9.52 -17.31
N GLY A 8 -20.71 -10.47 -17.31
CA GLY A 8 -20.53 -11.81 -17.88
C GLY A 8 -20.46 -11.84 -19.41
N GLU A 9 -21.15 -10.94 -20.11
CA GLU A 9 -21.13 -10.88 -21.58
C GLU A 9 -19.78 -10.35 -22.10
N ASN A 10 -19.15 -9.42 -21.37
CA ASN A 10 -17.80 -8.95 -21.71
C ASN A 10 -16.75 -10.06 -21.55
N VAL A 11 -16.85 -10.89 -20.51
CA VAL A 11 -15.92 -12.02 -20.33
C VAL A 11 -16.13 -13.05 -21.43
N HIS A 12 -17.39 -13.38 -21.76
CA HIS A 12 -17.69 -14.31 -22.83
C HIS A 12 -17.23 -13.80 -24.21
N ALA A 13 -17.52 -12.54 -24.54
CA ALA A 13 -17.07 -11.90 -25.78
C ALA A 13 -15.54 -11.85 -25.88
N THR A 14 -14.85 -11.54 -24.77
CA THR A 14 -13.38 -11.55 -24.73
C THR A 14 -12.83 -12.96 -24.91
N LEU A 15 -13.47 -13.98 -24.33
CA LEU A 15 -13.05 -15.38 -24.44
C LEU A 15 -13.27 -15.92 -25.86
N VAL A 16 -14.41 -15.60 -26.48
CA VAL A 16 -14.69 -15.93 -27.88
C VAL A 16 -13.71 -15.21 -28.81
N HIS A 17 -13.40 -13.94 -28.54
CA HIS A 17 -12.44 -13.20 -29.34
C HIS A 17 -11.00 -13.74 -29.20
N LEU A 18 -10.61 -14.20 -28.00
CA LEU A 18 -9.33 -14.88 -27.76
C LEU A 18 -9.26 -16.24 -28.44
N LEU A 19 -10.35 -17.02 -28.38
CA LEU A 19 -10.47 -18.34 -29.02
C LEU A 19 -10.48 -18.26 -30.55
N GLN A 20 -11.04 -17.18 -31.11
CA GLN A 20 -11.05 -16.90 -32.54
C GLN A 20 -9.84 -16.08 -33.00
N SER A 21 -8.91 -15.78 -32.10
CA SER A 21 -7.75 -14.98 -32.48
C SER A 21 -6.80 -15.82 -33.35
N PRO A 22 -6.24 -15.24 -34.43
CA PRO A 22 -5.29 -15.92 -35.31
C PRO A 22 -4.00 -16.38 -34.60
N TYR A 23 -3.82 -15.97 -33.33
CA TYR A 23 -2.76 -16.41 -32.43
C TYR A 23 -2.82 -17.90 -32.07
N LEU A 24 -4.02 -18.51 -32.02
CA LEU A 24 -4.19 -19.93 -31.71
C LEU A 24 -4.00 -20.82 -32.94
N ASP A 25 -4.36 -20.32 -34.12
CA ASP A 25 -4.31 -21.08 -35.37
C ASP A 25 -2.88 -21.19 -35.93
N ASN A 26 -2.02 -20.19 -35.70
CA ASN A 26 -0.65 -20.19 -36.22
C ASN A 26 0.39 -19.69 -35.20
N PRO A 27 0.66 -20.46 -34.11
CA PRO A 27 1.50 -20.01 -32.99
C PRO A 27 2.98 -19.81 -33.35
N ALA A 28 3.43 -20.30 -34.51
CA ALA A 28 4.79 -20.17 -35.01
C ALA A 28 5.05 -18.81 -35.70
N GLU A 29 4.02 -18.19 -36.28
CA GLU A 29 4.11 -16.91 -37.00
C GLU A 29 4.24 -15.71 -36.03
N TYR A 30 3.75 -15.87 -34.81
CA TYR A 30 3.82 -14.87 -33.73
C TYR A 30 4.86 -15.21 -32.63
N GLY A 31 5.83 -16.09 -32.94
CA GLY A 31 6.87 -16.52 -32.00
C GLY A 31 7.66 -15.38 -31.36
N ASP A 32 7.84 -14.26 -32.08
CA ASP A 32 8.56 -13.07 -31.59
C ASP A 32 7.72 -12.17 -30.68
N GLN A 33 6.38 -12.27 -30.72
CA GLN A 33 5.48 -11.46 -29.89
C GLN A 33 4.99 -12.18 -28.62
N LYS A 34 5.40 -13.44 -28.42
CA LYS A 34 5.04 -14.28 -27.26
C LYS A 34 5.34 -13.64 -25.90
N TYR A 35 6.25 -12.66 -25.89
CA TYR A 35 6.70 -11.97 -24.68
C TYR A 35 6.10 -10.58 -24.49
N VAL A 36 5.36 -9.99 -25.43
CA VAL A 36 4.88 -8.59 -25.26
C VAL A 36 3.95 -8.47 -24.05
N PHE A 37 3.09 -9.46 -23.82
CA PHE A 37 2.19 -9.49 -22.66
C PHE A 37 2.95 -9.77 -21.35
N PHE A 38 3.93 -10.66 -21.39
CA PHE A 38 4.78 -10.99 -20.24
C PHE A 38 5.79 -9.90 -19.92
N ASP A 39 6.30 -9.16 -20.90
CA ASP A 39 7.23 -8.03 -20.75
C ASP A 39 6.52 -6.79 -20.24
N PHE A 40 5.28 -6.55 -20.69
CA PHE A 40 4.44 -5.50 -20.13
C PHE A 40 4.10 -5.80 -18.66
N LEU A 41 3.63 -7.02 -18.36
CA LEU A 41 3.40 -7.45 -16.97
C LEU A 41 4.70 -7.44 -16.15
N ALA A 42 5.79 -7.99 -16.67
CA ALA A 42 7.07 -8.04 -15.98
C ALA A 42 7.64 -6.64 -15.74
N GLY A 43 7.48 -5.69 -16.66
CA GLY A 43 7.94 -4.32 -16.50
C GLY A 43 7.23 -3.58 -15.37
N HIS A 44 5.88 -3.64 -15.35
CA HIS A 44 5.09 -2.98 -14.31
C HIS A 44 5.27 -3.63 -12.94
N TYR A 45 5.30 -4.96 -12.86
CA TYR A 45 5.55 -5.67 -11.59
C TYR A 45 6.99 -5.50 -11.10
N LYS A 46 8.00 -5.51 -11.99
CA LYS A 46 9.40 -5.25 -11.62
C LYS A 46 9.57 -3.85 -11.04
N ALA A 47 8.93 -2.85 -11.65
CA ALA A 47 8.90 -1.50 -11.11
C ALA A 47 8.18 -1.43 -9.75
N ALA A 48 7.06 -2.13 -9.59
CA ALA A 48 6.34 -2.18 -8.33
C ALA A 48 7.16 -2.83 -7.20
N VAL A 49 7.82 -3.96 -7.48
CA VAL A 49 8.71 -4.65 -6.54
C VAL A 49 9.92 -3.77 -6.20
N SER A 50 10.54 -3.11 -7.18
CA SER A 50 11.67 -2.22 -6.90
C SER A 50 11.25 -1.04 -6.02
N SER A 51 10.10 -0.41 -6.30
CA SER A 51 9.54 0.64 -5.45
C SER A 51 9.30 0.14 -4.03
N TYR A 52 8.74 -1.07 -3.88
CA TYR A 52 8.47 -1.70 -2.60
C TYR A 52 9.75 -1.90 -1.77
N VAL A 53 10.80 -2.43 -2.40
CA VAL A 53 12.11 -2.64 -1.75
C VAL A 53 12.77 -1.32 -1.36
N ILE A 54 12.70 -0.30 -2.23
CA ILE A 54 13.25 1.03 -1.94
C ILE A 54 12.55 1.68 -0.74
N VAL A 55 11.22 1.60 -0.67
CA VAL A 55 10.45 2.12 0.47
C VAL A 55 10.82 1.41 1.76
N PHE A 56 10.90 0.07 1.74
CA PHE A 56 11.32 -0.71 2.90
C PHE A 56 12.73 -0.35 3.38
N ALA A 57 13.68 -0.23 2.45
CA ALA A 57 15.06 0.15 2.74
C ALA A 57 15.14 1.58 3.32
N ALA A 58 14.41 2.53 2.75
CA ALA A 58 14.37 3.92 3.23
C ALA A 58 13.80 4.02 4.65
N MET A 59 12.67 3.34 4.92
CA MET A 59 12.07 3.29 6.26
C MET A 59 13.03 2.69 7.27
N THR A 60 13.67 1.57 6.93
CA THR A 60 14.66 0.91 7.79
C THR A 60 15.87 1.80 8.06
N ALA A 61 16.39 2.47 7.03
CA ALA A 61 17.52 3.40 7.17
C ALA A 61 17.19 4.56 8.11
N VAL A 62 16.01 5.16 7.98
CA VAL A 62 15.55 6.23 8.88
C VAL A 62 15.37 5.71 10.30
N THR A 63 14.73 4.55 10.49
CA THR A 63 14.59 3.95 11.82
C THR A 63 15.95 3.73 12.47
N LEU A 64 16.91 3.12 11.76
CA LEU A 64 18.26 2.89 12.29
C LEU A 64 18.98 4.21 12.60
N THR A 65 18.85 5.22 11.74
CA THR A 65 19.44 6.54 11.97
C THR A 65 18.87 7.19 13.21
N VAL A 66 17.54 7.18 13.38
CA VAL A 66 16.89 7.72 14.57
C VAL A 66 17.32 6.95 15.81
N THR A 67 17.41 5.62 15.76
CA THR A 67 17.93 4.81 16.87
C THR A 67 19.34 5.23 17.26
N GLN A 68 20.25 5.41 16.30
CA GLN A 68 21.61 5.87 16.60
C GLN A 68 21.63 7.29 17.18
N MET A 69 20.79 8.19 16.67
CA MET A 69 20.65 9.54 17.23
C MET A 69 20.13 9.50 18.66
N THR A 70 19.11 8.69 18.95
CA THR A 70 18.55 8.53 20.31
C THR A 70 19.60 8.00 21.29
N LEU A 71 20.42 7.04 20.86
CA LEU A 71 21.54 6.54 21.66
C LEU A 71 22.62 7.61 21.88
N ALA A 72 22.93 8.41 20.85
CA ALA A 72 23.95 9.46 20.92
C ALA A 72 23.59 10.59 21.90
N ILE A 73 22.30 10.93 22.02
CA ILE A 73 21.82 11.97 22.95
C ILE A 73 21.54 11.44 24.36
N CYS A 74 21.98 10.21 24.68
CA CYS A 74 21.64 9.51 25.93
C CYS A 74 20.13 9.40 26.18
N GLY A 75 19.30 9.51 25.14
CA GLY A 75 17.85 9.47 25.20
C GLY A 75 17.30 8.04 25.15
N ALA A 76 18.06 7.05 25.63
CA ALA A 76 17.66 5.65 25.57
C ALA A 76 16.50 5.37 26.55
N MET A 77 15.57 4.51 26.14
CA MET A 77 14.47 4.01 26.99
C MET A 77 13.37 4.98 27.50
N PRO A 78 13.13 6.20 26.95
CA PRO A 78 12.02 7.06 27.42
C PRO A 78 10.66 6.42 27.15
N TRP A 79 10.61 5.51 26.17
CA TRP A 79 9.45 4.70 25.87
C TRP A 79 9.09 3.66 26.94
N TYR A 80 9.97 3.39 27.91
CA TYR A 80 9.70 2.45 29.00
C TYR A 80 8.64 3.03 29.96
N THR A 81 8.71 4.34 30.22
CA THR A 81 7.72 5.04 31.07
C THR A 81 6.48 5.42 30.28
N VAL A 82 6.63 5.81 29.01
CA VAL A 82 5.52 6.23 28.16
C VAL A 82 5.64 5.54 26.80
N HIS A 83 4.96 4.41 26.62
CA HIS A 83 5.04 3.60 25.40
C HIS A 83 4.71 4.36 24.11
N GLY A 84 3.84 5.37 24.19
CA GLY A 84 3.50 6.24 23.05
C GLY A 84 4.71 7.00 22.48
N ILE A 85 5.75 7.25 23.27
CA ILE A 85 6.97 7.92 22.82
C ILE A 85 7.70 7.07 21.76
N ALA A 86 7.67 5.75 21.83
CA ALA A 86 8.28 4.90 20.80
C ALA A 86 7.64 5.12 19.42
N VAL A 87 6.32 5.31 19.38
CA VAL A 87 5.60 5.61 18.13
C VAL A 87 5.99 6.99 17.61
N LEU A 88 6.15 7.98 18.49
CA LEU A 88 6.56 9.32 18.09
C LEU A 88 8.02 9.37 17.60
N ILE A 89 8.93 8.67 18.27
CA ILE A 89 10.36 8.66 17.92
C ILE A 89 10.61 7.84 16.67
N TYR A 90 10.17 6.57 16.60
CA TYR A 90 10.50 5.70 15.46
C TYR A 90 9.38 5.64 14.44
N GLY A 91 8.12 5.60 14.90
CA GLY A 91 6.98 5.34 14.04
C GLY A 91 6.64 6.50 13.12
N LEU A 92 6.56 7.72 13.65
CA LEU A 92 6.17 8.89 12.88
C LEU A 92 7.21 9.26 11.80
N PRO A 93 8.53 9.30 12.08
CA PRO A 93 9.53 9.54 11.04
C PRO A 93 9.59 8.43 9.99
N SER A 94 9.46 7.16 10.40
CA SER A 94 9.40 6.03 9.47
C SER A 94 8.15 6.13 8.57
N ALA A 95 6.99 6.43 9.14
CA ALA A 95 5.74 6.60 8.40
C ALA A 95 5.84 7.73 7.37
N TRP A 96 6.34 8.89 7.80
CA TRP A 96 6.56 10.04 6.92
C TRP A 96 7.51 9.69 5.77
N THR A 97 8.60 8.99 6.07
CA THR A 97 9.59 8.56 5.08
C THR A 97 8.98 7.60 4.06
N GLY A 98 8.21 6.61 4.51
CA GLY A 98 7.58 5.64 3.62
C GLY A 98 6.55 6.28 2.69
N ILE A 99 5.69 7.15 3.22
CA ILE A 99 4.70 7.90 2.43
C ILE A 99 5.40 8.81 1.41
N SER A 100 6.40 9.58 1.85
CA SER A 100 7.12 10.53 0.99
C SER A 100 7.91 9.82 -0.12
N THR A 101 8.61 8.73 0.22
CA THR A 101 9.40 7.95 -0.75
C THR A 101 8.49 7.34 -1.81
N MET A 102 7.36 6.76 -1.40
CA MET A 102 6.40 6.20 -2.34
C MET A 102 5.76 7.27 -3.22
N ALA A 103 5.39 8.42 -2.65
CA ALA A 103 4.85 9.55 -3.39
C ALA A 103 5.86 10.05 -4.44
N PHE A 104 7.14 10.13 -4.08
CA PHE A 104 8.22 10.49 -5.00
C PHE A 104 8.43 9.47 -6.12
N LEU A 105 8.41 8.17 -5.81
CA LEU A 105 8.54 7.12 -6.81
C LEU A 105 7.34 7.09 -7.76
N ALA A 106 6.13 7.23 -7.23
CA ALA A 106 4.91 7.34 -8.04
C ALA A 106 4.92 8.60 -8.93
N ALA A 107 5.55 9.69 -8.48
CA ALA A 107 5.65 10.93 -9.24
C ALA A 107 6.39 10.77 -10.58
N LYS A 108 7.30 9.78 -10.68
CA LYS A 108 8.11 9.51 -11.88
C LYS A 108 7.34 8.88 -13.05
N PHE A 109 6.14 8.36 -12.80
CA PHE A 109 5.31 7.74 -13.84
C PHE A 109 4.30 8.75 -14.42
N ASP A 110 4.06 8.61 -15.74
CA ASP A 110 2.98 9.31 -16.44
C ASP A 110 1.62 9.00 -15.78
N PRO A 111 0.63 9.92 -15.83
CA PRO A 111 -0.68 9.75 -15.19
C PRO A 111 -1.36 8.38 -15.47
N PRO A 112 -1.48 7.88 -16.72
CA PRO A 112 -2.12 6.58 -16.96
C PRO A 112 -1.30 5.41 -16.40
N LYS A 113 0.04 5.46 -16.50
CA LYS A 113 0.93 4.40 -16.00
C LYS A 113 1.04 4.40 -14.47
N ARG A 114 0.82 5.54 -13.83
CA ARG A 114 0.78 5.66 -12.37
C ARG A 114 -0.37 4.86 -11.77
N GLU A 115 -1.51 4.79 -12.48
CA GLU A 115 -2.67 4.02 -12.02
C GLU A 115 -2.34 2.52 -11.93
N ASP A 116 -1.77 1.99 -13.01
CA ASP A 116 -1.38 0.57 -13.14
C ASP A 116 -0.25 0.21 -12.19
N HIS A 117 0.74 1.10 -12.03
CA HIS A 117 1.80 0.93 -11.04
C HIS A 117 1.24 0.83 -9.62
N GLY A 118 0.27 1.67 -9.26
CA GLY A 118 -0.37 1.61 -7.94
C GLY A 118 -1.09 0.29 -7.68
N LYS A 119 -1.82 -0.23 -8.69
CA LYS A 119 -2.48 -1.57 -8.60
C LYS A 119 -1.44 -2.69 -8.47
N ALA A 120 -0.34 -2.61 -9.23
CA ALA A 120 0.74 -3.58 -9.15
C ALA A 120 1.40 -3.57 -7.75
N VAL A 121 1.62 -2.39 -7.15
CA VAL A 121 2.16 -2.27 -5.79
C VAL A 121 1.20 -2.86 -4.74
N GLU A 122 -0.11 -2.63 -4.88
CA GLU A 122 -1.12 -3.25 -4.02
C GLU A 122 -1.06 -4.78 -4.10
N ASN A 123 -0.99 -5.32 -5.32
CA ASN A 123 -0.89 -6.77 -5.55
C ASN A 123 0.40 -7.35 -4.98
N VAL A 124 1.53 -6.66 -5.14
CA VAL A 124 2.82 -7.06 -4.54
C VAL A 124 2.72 -7.06 -3.01
N HIS A 125 2.10 -6.04 -2.42
CA HIS A 125 1.90 -5.99 -0.97
C HIS A 125 1.02 -7.14 -0.48
N ARG A 126 -0.11 -7.40 -1.13
CA ARG A 126 -0.99 -8.54 -0.83
C ARG A 126 -0.25 -9.87 -0.93
N ALA A 127 0.54 -10.07 -1.99
CA ALA A 127 1.35 -11.27 -2.19
C ALA A 127 2.41 -11.42 -1.08
N MET A 128 3.08 -10.34 -0.69
CA MET A 128 4.09 -10.38 0.38
C MET A 128 3.46 -10.67 1.75
N VAL A 129 2.30 -10.08 2.05
CA VAL A 129 1.52 -10.42 3.25
C VAL A 129 1.14 -11.90 3.23
N ALA A 130 0.66 -12.43 2.10
CA ALA A 130 0.32 -13.85 1.95
C ALA A 130 1.53 -14.78 2.13
N VAL A 131 2.72 -14.41 1.65
CA VAL A 131 3.95 -15.18 1.84
C VAL A 131 4.38 -15.19 3.31
N ASN A 132 4.37 -14.03 3.98
CA ASN A 132 4.64 -13.94 5.42
C ASN A 132 3.65 -14.80 6.21
N LEU A 133 2.38 -14.80 5.79
CA LEU A 133 1.32 -15.61 6.36
C LEU A 133 1.60 -17.11 6.24
N ALA A 134 1.96 -17.55 5.03
CA ALA A 134 2.27 -18.94 4.74
C ALA A 134 3.46 -19.40 5.59
N PHE A 135 4.50 -18.56 5.67
CA PHE A 135 5.68 -18.84 6.50
C PHE A 135 5.32 -19.02 7.99
N LEU A 136 4.52 -18.11 8.55
CA LEU A 136 4.05 -18.22 9.95
C LEU A 136 3.18 -19.46 10.17
N THR A 137 2.32 -19.78 9.20
CA THR A 137 1.46 -20.98 9.22
C THR A 137 2.30 -22.25 9.21
N PHE A 138 3.33 -22.33 8.36
CA PHE A 138 4.27 -23.46 8.34
C PHE A 138 5.04 -23.63 9.67
N LYS A 139 5.25 -22.54 10.41
CA LYS A 139 5.87 -22.58 11.74
C LYS A 139 4.90 -22.97 12.87
N GLY A 140 3.66 -23.36 12.55
CA GLY A 140 2.67 -23.79 13.54
C GLY A 140 2.12 -22.63 14.38
N VAL A 141 2.33 -21.38 13.94
CA VAL A 141 1.70 -20.21 14.56
C VAL A 141 0.26 -20.16 14.04
N ALA A 142 -0.65 -20.91 14.68
CA ALA A 142 -2.07 -21.10 14.32
C ALA A 142 -2.76 -19.77 13.92
N SER A 143 -3.05 -19.47 12.65
CA SER A 143 -3.87 -20.04 11.56
C SER A 143 -5.35 -19.60 11.50
N GLY A 144 -5.94 -19.10 12.59
CA GLY A 144 -7.25 -18.39 12.54
C GLY A 144 -7.11 -16.87 12.36
N PHE A 145 -6.16 -16.27 13.07
CA PHE A 145 -5.82 -14.85 13.03
C PHE A 145 -5.34 -14.38 11.66
N LEU A 146 -4.61 -15.25 10.97
CA LEU A 146 -4.00 -15.01 9.67
C LEU A 146 -5.02 -15.14 8.52
N PHE A 147 -6.05 -15.97 8.69
CA PHE A 147 -7.12 -16.16 7.72
C PHE A 147 -8.02 -14.92 7.61
N ALA A 148 -8.21 -14.17 8.71
CA ALA A 148 -8.93 -12.89 8.71
C ALA A 148 -8.19 -11.79 7.89
N PHE A 149 -6.85 -11.76 7.92
CA PHE A 149 -6.03 -10.87 7.08
C PHE A 149 -6.24 -11.09 5.57
N MET A 150 -6.54 -12.33 5.15
CA MET A 150 -6.77 -12.71 3.74
C MET A 150 -8.23 -12.54 3.30
N LEU A 151 -9.20 -12.81 4.18
CA LEU A 151 -10.63 -12.75 3.86
C LEU A 151 -11.13 -11.32 3.61
N LEU A 152 -10.54 -10.36 4.30
CA LEU A 152 -10.94 -8.95 4.24
C LEU A 152 -10.67 -8.34 2.85
N PRO A 153 -9.46 -8.44 2.26
CA PRO A 153 -9.20 -8.00 0.88
C PRO A 153 -10.12 -8.61 -0.20
N ILE A 154 -10.58 -9.86 -0.01
CA ILE A 154 -11.48 -10.55 -0.94
C ILE A 154 -12.89 -9.93 -0.90
N LEU A 155 -13.33 -9.45 0.27
CA LEU A 155 -14.63 -8.80 0.43
C LEU A 155 -14.71 -7.44 -0.29
N LYS A 156 -13.57 -6.74 -0.45
CA LYS A 156 -13.46 -5.49 -1.23
C LYS A 156 -13.83 -5.69 -2.69
N ASP A 157 -13.53 -6.85 -3.27
CA ASP A 157 -13.82 -7.15 -4.69
C ASP A 157 -15.29 -7.53 -4.94
N ILE A 158 -16.04 -7.85 -3.86
CA ILE A 158 -17.45 -8.26 -3.92
C ILE A 158 -18.40 -7.06 -3.75
N LEU A 159 -17.98 -5.98 -3.09
CA LEU A 159 -18.84 -4.84 -2.78
C LEU A 159 -18.69 -3.70 -3.81
N PRO A 160 -19.70 -3.43 -4.66
CA PRO A 160 -19.66 -2.32 -5.60
C PRO A 160 -19.94 -1.00 -4.86
N PHE A 161 -18.90 -0.36 -4.34
CA PHE A 161 -19.01 0.95 -3.72
C PHE A 161 -19.03 2.06 -4.77
N LYS A 162 -20.11 2.86 -4.81
CA LYS A 162 -20.26 4.02 -5.70
C LYS A 162 -19.63 5.31 -5.14
N ASN A 163 -19.36 5.38 -3.85
CA ASN A 163 -18.90 6.59 -3.18
C ASN A 163 -17.45 6.42 -2.70
N GLU A 164 -16.58 7.34 -3.07
CA GLU A 164 -15.12 7.27 -2.86
C GLU A 164 -14.75 7.33 -1.38
N TRP A 165 -15.46 8.14 -0.58
CA TRP A 165 -15.30 8.14 0.88
C TRP A 165 -15.71 6.82 1.51
N VAL A 166 -16.67 6.12 0.91
CA VAL A 166 -17.07 4.79 1.35
C VAL A 166 -16.02 3.77 0.94
N VAL A 167 -15.34 3.93 -0.20
CA VAL A 167 -14.18 3.08 -0.58
C VAL A 167 -13.02 3.28 0.38
N VAL A 168 -12.67 4.52 0.71
CA VAL A 168 -11.59 4.83 1.66
C VAL A 168 -11.94 4.33 3.07
N SER A 169 -13.16 4.61 3.54
CA SER A 169 -13.61 4.20 4.89
C SER A 169 -13.76 2.68 4.99
N SER A 170 -14.31 2.02 3.97
CA SER A 170 -14.36 0.57 3.92
C SER A 170 -12.96 0.00 3.89
N HIS A 171 -12.05 0.50 3.05
CA HIS A 171 -10.65 0.06 3.04
C HIS A 171 -10.00 0.20 4.41
N LEU A 172 -10.13 1.36 5.05
CA LEU A 172 -9.56 1.60 6.37
C LEU A 172 -10.15 0.61 7.39
N LEU A 173 -11.48 0.50 7.45
CA LEU A 173 -12.22 -0.32 8.42
C LEU A 173 -11.98 -1.83 8.22
N LEU A 174 -11.82 -2.26 6.97
CA LEU A 174 -11.52 -3.63 6.56
C LEU A 174 -10.05 -3.98 6.87
N HIS A 175 -9.13 -3.01 6.80
CA HIS A 175 -7.73 -3.21 7.17
C HIS A 175 -7.43 -2.89 8.65
N THR A 176 -8.34 -2.25 9.39
CA THR A 176 -8.17 -1.95 10.83
C THR A 176 -7.84 -3.19 11.67
N PRO A 177 -8.51 -4.35 11.51
CA PRO A 177 -8.14 -5.56 12.25
C PRO A 177 -6.71 -6.00 11.96
N SER A 178 -6.27 -5.83 10.71
CA SER A 178 -4.91 -6.15 10.28
C SER A 178 -3.88 -5.26 10.99
N TYR A 179 -4.15 -3.95 11.07
CA TYR A 179 -3.28 -3.01 11.79
C TYR A 179 -3.28 -3.27 13.29
N ALA A 180 -4.45 -3.40 13.90
CA ALA A 180 -4.59 -3.69 15.33
C ALA A 180 -3.84 -4.96 15.71
N MET A 181 -3.87 -5.98 14.85
CA MET A 181 -3.15 -7.23 15.10
C MET A 181 -1.64 -7.09 14.91
N SER A 182 -1.17 -6.34 13.91
CA SER A 182 0.27 -6.05 13.77
C SER A 182 0.84 -5.31 14.98
N MET A 183 0.05 -4.38 15.56
CA MET A 183 0.38 -3.66 16.78
C MET A 183 0.35 -4.59 18.01
N TYR A 184 -0.66 -5.46 18.10
CA TYR A 184 -0.77 -6.45 19.18
C TYR A 184 0.41 -7.43 19.17
N LEU A 185 0.76 -7.98 18.00
CA LEU A 185 1.90 -8.88 17.84
C LEU A 185 3.21 -8.19 18.23
N SER A 186 3.41 -6.95 17.77
CA SER A 186 4.58 -6.16 18.13
C SER A 186 4.62 -5.93 19.65
N SER A 187 3.49 -5.60 20.28
CA SER A 187 3.38 -5.44 21.73
C SER A 187 3.69 -6.72 22.51
N MET A 188 3.23 -7.89 22.03
CA MET A 188 3.53 -9.19 22.64
C MET A 188 5.01 -9.57 22.53
N PHE A 189 5.65 -9.26 21.40
CA PHE A 189 7.10 -9.43 21.29
C PHE A 189 7.83 -8.50 22.25
N LEU A 190 7.41 -7.23 22.34
CA LEU A 190 8.02 -6.28 23.27
C LEU A 190 7.89 -6.71 24.74
N SER A 191 6.71 -7.17 25.15
CA SER A 191 6.50 -7.62 26.53
C SER A 191 7.36 -8.83 26.91
N THR A 192 7.73 -9.67 25.93
CA THR A 192 8.62 -10.81 26.15
C THR A 192 10.10 -10.40 26.13
N PHE A 193 10.50 -9.55 25.18
CA PHE A 193 11.89 -9.19 24.97
C PHE A 193 12.42 -8.18 25.98
N ILE A 194 11.60 -7.23 26.45
CA ILE A 194 12.02 -6.20 27.41
C ILE A 194 12.53 -6.82 28.72
N PRO A 195 11.81 -7.75 29.39
CA PRO A 195 12.31 -8.37 30.62
C PRO A 195 13.58 -9.20 30.42
N ILE A 196 13.71 -9.88 29.27
CA ILE A 196 14.90 -10.69 28.95
C ILE A 196 16.12 -9.77 28.82
N MET A 197 16.00 -8.70 28.04
CA MET A 197 17.09 -7.76 27.80
C MET A 197 17.47 -6.96 29.05
N GLY A 198 16.49 -6.67 29.92
CA GLY A 198 16.75 -6.08 31.24
C GLY A 198 17.60 -6.98 32.15
N ARG A 199 17.48 -8.31 32.02
CA ARG A 199 18.30 -9.27 32.79
C ARG A 199 19.70 -9.47 32.21
N THR A 200 19.87 -9.34 30.90
CA THR A 200 21.17 -9.52 30.22
C THR A 200 22.01 -8.25 30.15
N GLY A 201 21.50 -7.11 30.62
CA GLY A 201 22.19 -5.81 30.56
C GLY A 201 22.36 -5.26 29.13
N SER A 202 21.67 -5.85 28.16
CA SER A 202 21.71 -5.45 26.75
C SER A 202 20.70 -4.33 26.48
N ASN A 203 21.05 -3.39 25.60
CA ASN A 203 20.17 -2.28 25.26
C ASN A 203 19.01 -2.73 24.32
N PRO A 204 17.73 -2.66 24.75
CA PRO A 204 16.59 -3.07 23.94
C PRO A 204 16.16 -2.08 22.85
N GLU A 205 16.80 -0.91 22.77
CA GLU A 205 16.43 0.17 21.86
C GLU A 205 16.29 -0.28 20.40
N LEU A 206 17.27 -1.03 19.90
CA LEU A 206 17.27 -1.50 18.51
C LEU A 206 16.10 -2.45 18.24
N VAL A 207 15.79 -3.34 19.18
CA VAL A 207 14.68 -4.30 19.05
C VAL A 207 13.34 -3.57 19.03
N ILE A 208 13.18 -2.55 19.88
CA ILE A 208 11.99 -1.70 19.91
C ILE A 208 11.82 -0.97 18.59
N ALA A 209 12.88 -0.34 18.09
CA ALA A 209 12.84 0.39 16.84
C ALA A 209 12.47 -0.52 15.66
N VAL A 210 13.02 -1.73 15.59
CA VAL A 210 12.70 -2.72 14.56
C VAL A 210 11.24 -3.17 14.62
N LEU A 211 10.71 -3.46 15.82
CA LEU A 211 9.33 -3.92 15.98
C LEU A 211 8.31 -2.81 15.69
N VAL A 212 8.58 -1.58 16.13
CA VAL A 212 7.75 -0.41 15.77
C VAL A 212 7.78 -0.17 14.26
N ASN A 213 8.95 -0.25 13.64
CA ASN A 213 9.09 -0.08 12.19
C ASN A 213 8.33 -1.15 11.40
N PHE A 214 8.31 -2.40 11.87
CA PHE A 214 7.54 -3.48 11.23
C PHE A 214 6.02 -3.19 11.22
N ALA A 215 5.46 -2.73 12.34
CA ALA A 215 4.06 -2.34 12.41
C ALA A 215 3.75 -1.15 11.49
N VAL A 216 4.59 -0.12 11.52
CA VAL A 216 4.44 1.10 10.71
C VAL A 216 4.55 0.79 9.21
N PHE A 217 5.49 -0.06 8.82
CA PHE A 217 5.65 -0.51 7.44
C PHE A 217 4.36 -1.17 6.90
N SER A 218 3.73 -2.01 7.72
CA SER A 218 2.48 -2.69 7.35
C SER A 218 1.34 -1.69 7.13
N ILE A 219 1.26 -0.66 7.97
CA ILE A 219 0.27 0.42 7.86
C ILE A 219 0.51 1.30 6.63
N VAL A 220 1.75 1.78 6.44
CA VAL A 220 2.11 2.71 5.37
C VAL A 220 1.83 2.10 3.99
N LEU A 221 2.23 0.85 3.77
CA LEU A 221 2.00 0.18 2.49
C LEU A 221 0.54 -0.09 2.19
N SER A 222 -0.26 -0.35 3.22
CA SER A 222 -1.71 -0.48 3.05
C SER A 222 -2.37 0.87 2.76
N LEU A 223 -1.90 1.98 3.36
CA LEU A 223 -2.42 3.33 3.13
C LEU A 223 -1.98 3.96 1.80
N ILE A 224 -0.83 3.56 1.26
CA ILE A 224 -0.30 4.02 -0.03
C ILE A 224 -1.32 3.80 -1.16
N CYS A 225 -2.08 2.71 -1.11
CA CYS A 225 -3.11 2.40 -2.10
C CYS A 225 -4.30 3.39 -2.03
N THR A 226 -4.54 3.98 -0.87
CA THR A 226 -5.65 4.90 -0.59
C THR A 226 -5.32 6.34 -0.98
N PHE A 227 -4.05 6.76 -0.86
CA PHE A 227 -3.58 8.09 -1.26
C PHE A 227 -3.75 8.37 -2.77
N LYS A 228 -3.77 7.32 -3.60
CA LYS A 228 -4.05 7.38 -5.05
C LYS A 228 -5.41 8.03 -5.33
N GLN A 229 -6.44 7.62 -4.59
CA GLN A 229 -7.81 8.12 -4.77
C GLN A 229 -7.95 9.56 -4.26
N TYR A 230 -7.21 9.90 -3.20
CA TYR A 230 -7.22 11.24 -2.61
C TYR A 230 -6.55 12.29 -3.51
N LYS A 231 -5.46 11.95 -4.20
CA LYS A 231 -4.71 12.88 -5.05
C LYS A 231 -5.45 13.19 -6.36
N GLU A 232 -6.00 12.18 -7.04
CA GLU A 232 -6.80 12.41 -8.26
C GLU A 232 -8.03 13.28 -7.99
N ASN A 233 -8.64 13.12 -6.83
CA ASN A 233 -9.75 13.96 -6.40
C ASN A 233 -9.32 15.38 -6.11
N MET A 234 -8.22 15.60 -5.38
CA MET A 234 -7.75 16.95 -5.10
C MET A 234 -7.44 17.73 -6.40
N PHE A 235 -6.86 17.07 -7.41
CA PHE A 235 -6.61 17.69 -8.72
C PHE A 235 -7.90 17.88 -9.53
N ARG A 236 -8.87 16.97 -9.47
CA ARG A 236 -10.19 17.17 -10.09
C ARG A 236 -10.96 18.30 -9.43
N THR A 237 -10.99 18.39 -8.11
CA THR A 237 -11.67 19.49 -7.39
C THR A 237 -10.95 20.81 -7.66
N ALA A 238 -9.62 20.84 -7.69
CA ALA A 238 -8.86 22.03 -8.05
C ALA A 238 -9.09 22.46 -9.52
N ALA A 239 -9.20 21.51 -10.45
CA ALA A 239 -9.51 21.79 -11.85
C ALA A 239 -10.96 22.26 -12.05
N LEU A 240 -11.91 21.70 -11.29
CA LEU A 240 -13.30 22.13 -11.31
C LEU A 240 -13.46 23.54 -10.72
N VAL A 241 -12.77 23.84 -9.61
CA VAL A 241 -12.73 25.19 -9.02
C VAL A 241 -12.11 26.19 -9.99
N SER A 242 -10.95 25.85 -10.59
CA SER A 242 -10.32 26.68 -11.63
C SER A 242 -11.22 26.92 -12.84
N SER A 243 -11.99 25.92 -13.28
CA SER A 243 -12.94 26.09 -14.39
C SER A 243 -14.18 26.92 -14.02
N ASN A 244 -14.55 26.92 -12.74
CA ASN A 244 -15.69 27.69 -12.23
C ASN A 244 -15.32 29.16 -12.05
N ASP A 245 -14.09 29.45 -11.63
CA ASP A 245 -13.54 30.81 -11.55
C ASP A 245 -13.45 31.45 -12.96
N ASP A 246 -13.07 30.66 -13.98
CA ASP A 246 -13.09 31.12 -15.37
C ASP A 246 -14.52 31.38 -15.87
N PHE A 247 -15.50 30.57 -15.44
CA PHE A 247 -16.91 30.73 -15.81
C PHE A 247 -17.55 31.96 -15.14
N GLU A 248 -17.26 32.24 -13.87
CA GLU A 248 -17.71 33.46 -13.19
C GLU A 248 -17.04 34.72 -13.77
N SER A 249 -15.75 34.64 -14.18
CA SER A 249 -15.07 35.74 -14.86
C SER A 249 -15.68 36.07 -16.23
N LEU A 250 -16.20 35.05 -16.92
CA LEU A 250 -16.93 35.22 -18.19
C LEU A 250 -18.34 35.75 -17.93
N GLN A 251 -19.06 35.26 -16.92
CA GLN A 251 -20.42 35.72 -16.59
C GLN A 251 -20.47 37.17 -16.09
N GLY A 252 -19.45 37.62 -15.34
CA GLY A 252 -19.30 39.02 -14.95
C GLY A 252 -19.04 39.99 -16.12
N ARG A 253 -18.61 39.47 -17.28
CA ARG A 253 -18.34 40.27 -18.49
C ARG A 253 -19.56 40.48 -19.38
N TRP A 254 -20.62 39.67 -19.22
CA TRP A 254 -21.85 39.77 -20.01
C TRP A 254 -22.92 40.70 -19.41
N HIS A 255 -22.67 41.27 -18.22
CA HIS A 255 -23.57 42.25 -17.58
C HIS A 255 -23.17 43.72 -17.80
N LEU A 256 -22.19 43.98 -18.68
CA LEU A 256 -21.69 45.33 -19.00
C LEU A 256 -21.78 45.70 -20.50
N VAL A 257 -22.67 45.06 -21.26
CA VAL A 257 -23.01 45.46 -22.64
C VAL A 257 -24.51 45.69 -22.76
#